data_AF-A0A931HW35-F1
#
_entry.id   AF-A0A931HW35-F1
#
_cell.length_a   1.000
_cell.length_b   1.000
_cell.length_c   1.000
_cell.angle_alpha   90.00
_cell.angle_beta   90.00
_cell.angle_gamma   90.00
#
_symmetry.space_group_name_H-M   'P 1'
#
loop_
_entity.id
_entity.type
_entity.pdbx_description
1 polymer ?
#
loop_
_entity_poly.entity_id
_entity_poly.type
_entity_poly.pdbx_seq_one_letter_code
_entity_poly.pdbx_strand_id
1 'polypeptide(L)' 'MKEILLALLAGFVVGLIFAVLKLPIPAPPAFAGIAGITGIYLGFKVVGWVSPMISEFMK' A
#
# COMPACT_ATOMS: atom_id res chain seq x y z
N MET A 1 -12.12 -9.11 2.01
CA MET A 1 -11.03 -10.12 2.14
C MET A 1 -10.69 -10.77 0.81
N LYS A 2 -11.71 -11.15 0.01
CA LYS A 2 -11.52 -11.70 -1.34
C LYS A 2 -10.73 -10.73 -2.23
N GLU A 3 -11.02 -9.44 -2.10
CA GLU A 3 -10.41 -8.33 -2.83
C GLU A 3 -8.90 -8.23 -2.54
N ILE A 4 -8.49 -8.44 -1.29
CA ILE A 4 -7.07 -8.42 -0.88
C ILE A 4 -6.34 -9.60 -1.54
N LEU A 5 -6.93 -10.79 -1.51
CA LEU A 5 -6.34 -11.98 -2.12
C LEU A 5 -6.23 -11.85 -3.64
N LEU A 6 -7.27 -11.31 -4.28
CA LEU A 6 -7.28 -11.04 -5.72
C LEU A 6 -6.26 -9.96 -6.10
N ALA A 7 -6.10 -8.90 -5.31
CA ALA A 7 -5.10 -7.86 -5.54
C ALA A 7 -3.67 -8.39 -5.41
N LEU A 8 -3.40 -9.22 -4.39
CA LEU A 8 -2.11 -9.89 -4.23
C LEU A 8 -1.81 -10.82 -5.41
N LEU A 9 -2.78 -11.64 -5.82
CA LEU A 9 -2.62 -12.56 -6.93
C LEU A 9 -2.42 -11.82 -8.25
N ALA A 10 -3.18 -10.75 -8.50
CA ALA A 10 -3.02 -9.92 -9.68
C ALA A 10 -1.63 -9.26 -9.72
N GLY A 11 -1.18 -8.67 -8.61
CA GLY A 11 0.15 -8.07 -8.52
C GLY A 11 1.28 -9.10 -8.72
N PHE A 12 1.13 -10.29 -8.16
CA PHE A 12 2.06 -11.41 -8.34
C PHE A 12 2.15 -11.85 -9.80
N VAL A 13 1.01 -12.07 -10.47
CA VAL A 13 0.97 -12.47 -11.88
C VAL A 13 1.55 -11.39 -12.79
N VAL A 14 1.21 -10.12 -12.56
CA VAL A 14 1.79 -8.99 -13.32
C VAL A 14 3.31 -8.94 -13.12
N GLY A 15 3.80 -9.10 -11.89
CA GLY A 15 5.23 -9.15 -11.59
C GLY A 15 5.95 -10.26 -12.33
N LEU A 16 5.37 -11.47 -12.36
CA LEU A 16 5.92 -12.60 -13.11
C LEU A 16 5.99 -12.32 -14.61
N ILE A 17 4.92 -11.81 -15.21
CA ILE A 17 4.87 -11.50 -16.65
C ILE A 17 5.97 -10.49 -17.00
N PHE A 18 6.10 -9.42 -16.24
CA PHE A 18 7.10 -8.38 -16.50
C PHE A 18 8.53 -8.89 -16.31
N ALA A 19 8.77 -9.74 -15.31
CA ALA A 19 10.07 -10.37 -15.10
C ALA A 19 10.46 -11.30 -16.25
N VAL A 20 9.53 -12.14 -16.73
CA VAL A 20 9.75 -13.07 -17.85
C VAL A 20 10.01 -12.31 -19.15
N LEU A 21 9.24 -11.24 -19.41
CA LEU A 21 9.39 -10.41 -20.59
C LEU A 21 10.55 -9.39 -20.48
N LYS A 22 11.26 -9.34 -19.34
CA LYS A 22 12.32 -8.36 -19.04
C LYS A 22 11.87 -6.91 -19.24
N LEU A 23 10.60 -6.63 -18.98
CA LEU A 23 10.03 -5.29 -19.08
C LEU A 23 10.30 -4.50 -17.79
N PRO A 24 10.45 -3.17 -17.86
CA PRO A 24 10.50 -2.35 -16.65
C PRO A 24 9.21 -2.53 -15.86
N ILE A 25 9.35 -2.85 -14.57
CA ILE A 25 8.17 -3.12 -13.73
C ILE A 25 7.34 -1.84 -13.53
N PRO A 26 6.00 -1.93 -13.47
CA PRO A 26 5.13 -0.77 -13.26
C PRO A 26 5.03 -0.36 -11.79
N ALA A 27 5.43 -1.24 -10.87
CA ALA A 27 5.44 -1.01 -9.43
C ALA A 27 6.75 -0.32 -8.98
N PRO A 28 6.81 0.25 -7.75
CA PRO A 28 8.04 0.81 -7.22
C PRO A 28 9.19 -0.20 -7.27
N PRO A 29 10.29 0.08 -8.00
CA PRO A 29 11.38 -0.88 -8.21
C PRO A 29 12.27 -1.06 -6.98
N ALA A 30 12.24 -0.11 -6.05
CA ALA A 30 13.04 -0.14 -4.83
C ALA A 30 12.17 -0.40 -3.61
N PHE A 31 12.73 -1.14 -2.65
CA PHE A 31 12.09 -1.39 -1.36
C PHE A 31 11.73 -0.09 -0.62
N ALA A 32 12.55 0.96 -0.79
CA ALA A 32 12.27 2.29 -0.26
C ALA A 32 10.94 2.88 -0.77
N GLY A 33 10.58 2.65 -2.03
CA GLY A 33 9.30 3.09 -2.59
C GLY A 33 8.11 2.37 -1.97
N ILE A 34 8.24 1.06 -1.74
CA ILE A 34 7.22 0.25 -1.06
C ILE A 34 7.04 0.74 0.39
N ALA A 35 8.15 0.91 1.13
CA ALA A 35 8.14 1.43 2.49
C ALA A 35 7.49 2.82 2.58
N GLY A 36 7.75 3.71 1.62
CA GLY A 36 7.13 5.03 1.54
C GLY A 36 5.60 4.97 1.39
N ILE A 37 5.09 4.15 0.46
CA ILE A 37 3.64 3.97 0.27
C ILE A 37 2.99 3.39 1.54
N THR A 38 3.62 2.40 2.16
CA THR A 38 3.14 1.84 3.43
C THR A 38 3.10 2.90 4.53
N GLY A 39 4.14 3.73 4.65
CA GLY A 39 4.19 4.85 5.62
C GLY A 39 3.08 5.88 5.40
N ILE A 40 2.80 6.24 4.15
CA ILE A 40 1.69 7.15 3.79
C ILE A 40 0.35 6.57 4.25
N TYR A 41 0.08 5.30 3.96
CA TYR A 41 -1.16 4.63 4.37
C TYR A 41 -1.31 4.56 5.89
N LEU A 42 -0.23 4.19 6.60
CA LEU A 42 -0.24 4.13 8.05
C LEU A 42 -0.47 5.52 8.66
N GLY A 43 0.19 6.57 8.17
CA GLY A 43 -0.01 7.94 8.63
C GLY A 43 -1.47 8.39 8.47
N PHE A 44 -2.09 8.10 7.33
CA PHE A 44 -3.52 8.35 7.10
C PHE A 44 -4.42 7.62 8.11
N LYS A 45 -4.14 6.34 8.38
CA LYS A 45 -4.91 5.54 9.35
C LYS A 45 -4.76 6.06 10.79
N VAL A 46 -3.55 6.48 11.16
CA VAL A 46 -3.26 7.05 12.48
C VAL A 46 -4.08 8.31 12.71
N VAL A 47 -4.16 9.22 11.73
CA VAL A 47 -5.02 10.41 11.85
C VAL A 47 -6.48 10.01 12.04
N GLY A 48 -6.96 9.02 11.30
CA GLY A 48 -8.33 8.50 11.48
C GLY A 48 -8.61 7.95 12.89
N TRP A 49 -7.61 7.39 13.56
CA TRP A 49 -7.75 6.90 14.94
C TRP A 49 -7.62 7.99 16.00
N VAL A 50 -6.75 8.97 15.77
CA VAL A 50 -6.46 10.04 16.74
C VAL A 50 -7.48 11.18 16.63
N SER A 51 -8.04 11.42 15.44
CA SER A 51 -9.07 12.45 15.21
C SER A 51 -10.25 12.41 16.19
N PRO A 52 -10.87 11.25 16.51
CA PRO A 52 -11.94 11.20 17.49
C PRO A 52 -11.47 11.59 18.91
N MET A 53 -10.27 11.18 19.33
CA MET A 53 -9.71 11.53 20.65
C MET A 53 -9.46 13.04 20.78
N ILE A 54 -8.95 13.68 19.72
CA ILE A 54 -8.76 15.14 19.70
C ILE A 54 -10.11 15.86 19.76
N SER A 55 -11.12 15.36 19.04
CA SER A 55 -12.46 15.98 19.04
C SER A 55 -13.19 15.88 20.38
N GLU A 56 -12.90 14.85 21.16
CA GLU A 56 -13.44 14.64 22.50
C GLU A 56 -12.75 15.51 23.54
N PHE A 57 -11.45 15.78 23.36
CA PHE A 57 -10.67 16.64 24.25
C PHE A 57 -10.92 18.15 24.03
N MET A 58 -11.35 18.56 22.84
CA MET A 58 -11.66 19.96 22.51
C MET A 58 -13.12 20.37 22.81
N LYS A 59 -13.96 19.45 23.27
CA LYS A 59 -15.29 19.75 23.82
C LYS A 59 -15.19 20.05 25.30
#